data_AF-A0A2V8NUY2-F1
#
_entry.id   AF-A0A2V8NUY2-F1
#
_cell.length_a   1.000
_cell.length_b   1.000
_cell.length_c   1.000
_cell.angle_alpha   90.00
_cell.angle_beta   90.00
_cell.angle_gamma   90.00
#
_symmetry.space_group_name_H-M   'P 1'
#
loop_
_entity.id
_entity.type
_entity.pdbx_description
1 polymer ?
#
loop_
_entity_poly.entity_id
_entity_poly.type
_entity_poly.pdbx_seq_one_letter_code
_entity_poly.pdbx_strand_id
1 'polypeptide(L)'
;MHKGFAYGPDGFSGLIGFGDHSAPKTVLHRIGHSLLQTPFRYIGAQFPCFAVDYENVKSVAKRQNRQLNVDMVRQAITLSMLRQKLQLETVTQPILIIGDGFATMASLILLGVPNVTVVLVNLTKTLFVDLVYLQRTVPDCVFALARSSEEYEVALAEPAIKAIAVQARDANALKSSPIGICLNILSMQEMNPPAIASYFRIMRETPGPGTIFYCCNRLDKTLPDGTRVRFQEYPWCSQDEILLDGLCPWSQFYYSIRPPFYRKYDGRIWHRLAILAKTG
;
A
#
# COMPACT_ATOMS: atom_id res chain seq x y z
N MET A 1 7.33 19.06 -0.41
CA MET A 1 6.27 19.59 0.50
C MET A 1 5.04 19.93 -0.34
N HIS A 2 3.87 19.34 -0.04
CA HIS A 2 2.65 19.52 -0.84
C HIS A 2 2.15 20.98 -0.76
N LYS A 3 2.46 21.78 -1.78
CA LYS A 3 1.98 23.17 -1.90
C LYS A 3 0.49 23.18 -2.19
N GLY A 4 -0.26 24.06 -1.52
CA GLY A 4 -1.69 24.22 -1.73
C GLY A 4 -2.57 23.08 -1.20
N PHE A 5 -2.04 22.20 -0.35
CA PHE A 5 -2.86 21.18 0.31
C PHE A 5 -3.86 21.83 1.26
N ALA A 6 -5.15 21.59 1.03
CA ALA A 6 -6.24 22.02 1.89
C ALA A 6 -7.37 20.99 1.92
N TYR A 7 -8.20 21.07 2.95
CA TYR A 7 -9.43 20.30 3.08
C TYR A 7 -10.56 21.25 3.42
N GLY A 8 -11.65 21.21 2.65
CA GLY A 8 -12.80 22.10 2.79
C GLY A 8 -14.11 21.39 2.43
N PRO A 9 -15.21 22.15 2.24
CA PRO A 9 -16.53 21.59 1.94
C PRO A 9 -16.55 20.67 0.72
N ASP A 10 -15.75 21.00 -0.31
CA ASP A 10 -15.65 20.23 -1.55
C ASP A 10 -14.63 19.07 -1.48
N GLY A 11 -14.04 18.84 -0.30
CA GLY A 11 -13.02 17.82 -0.07
C GLY A 11 -11.59 18.36 -0.18
N PHE A 12 -10.67 17.51 -0.65
CA PHE A 12 -9.24 17.83 -0.72
C PHE A 12 -8.86 18.60 -1.98
N SER A 13 -7.93 19.54 -1.83
CA SER A 13 -7.20 20.18 -2.92
C SER A 13 -5.68 20.05 -2.71
N GLY A 14 -4.89 20.28 -3.77
CA GLY A 14 -3.42 20.22 -3.67
C GLY A 14 -2.85 18.80 -3.48
N LEU A 15 -3.52 17.77 -4.01
CA LEU A 15 -3.16 16.35 -3.88
C LEU A 15 -1.97 15.90 -4.76
N ILE A 16 -1.24 16.82 -5.39
CA ILE A 16 -0.08 16.47 -6.21
C ILE A 16 0.98 15.78 -5.34
N GLY A 17 1.39 14.58 -5.75
CA GLY A 17 2.41 13.78 -5.06
C GLY A 17 1.88 12.84 -3.95
N PHE A 18 0.56 12.70 -3.79
CA PHE A 18 -0.04 11.73 -2.84
C PHE A 18 -0.31 10.35 -3.45
N GLY A 19 -0.11 10.19 -4.77
CA GLY A 19 -0.49 9.02 -5.55
C GLY A 19 -1.44 9.39 -6.70
N ASP A 20 -1.96 8.40 -7.43
CA ASP A 20 -2.91 8.64 -8.53
C ASP A 20 -4.33 8.88 -7.99
N HIS A 21 -4.81 10.12 -8.10
CA HIS A 21 -6.20 10.47 -7.83
C HIS A 21 -6.90 10.86 -9.14
N SER A 22 -7.78 9.99 -9.63
CA SER A 22 -8.60 10.24 -10.80
C SER A 22 -10.06 10.49 -10.40
N ALA A 23 -10.55 11.71 -10.65
CA ALA A 23 -11.95 12.05 -10.45
C ALA A 23 -12.87 11.21 -11.39
N PRO A 24 -14.13 10.97 -11.02
CA PRO A 24 -15.09 10.29 -11.89
C PRO A 24 -15.27 11.04 -13.21
N LYS A 25 -15.35 10.29 -14.31
CA LYS A 25 -15.49 10.84 -15.66
C LYS A 25 -16.74 10.30 -16.37
N THR A 26 -17.00 10.87 -17.55
CA THR A 26 -18.14 10.54 -18.43
C THR A 26 -18.19 9.03 -18.75
N VAL A 27 -19.36 8.54 -19.14
CA VAL A 27 -19.59 7.11 -19.46
C VAL A 27 -18.62 6.61 -20.53
N LEU A 28 -18.43 7.36 -21.62
CA LEU A 28 -17.51 7.01 -22.70
C LEU A 28 -16.06 6.83 -22.20
N HIS A 29 -15.63 7.71 -21.30
CA HIS A 29 -14.30 7.62 -20.71
C HIS A 29 -14.15 6.39 -19.80
N ARG A 30 -15.21 5.97 -19.09
CA ARG A 30 -15.20 4.73 -18.29
C ARG A 30 -15.07 3.49 -19.17
N ILE A 31 -15.77 3.47 -20.31
CA ILE A 31 -15.66 2.36 -21.29
C ILE A 31 -14.22 2.27 -21.81
N GLY A 32 -13.64 3.41 -22.23
CA GLY A 32 -12.25 3.45 -22.69
C GLY A 32 -11.27 2.93 -21.63
N HIS A 33 -11.42 3.35 -20.37
CA HIS A 33 -10.60 2.83 -19.28
C HIS A 33 -10.79 1.33 -19.04
N SER A 34 -12.04 0.85 -19.07
CA SER A 34 -12.32 -0.57 -18.89
C SER A 34 -11.65 -1.42 -19.98
N LEU A 35 -11.65 -0.95 -21.23
CA LEU A 35 -10.97 -1.62 -22.34
C LEU A 35 -9.46 -1.65 -22.13
N LEU A 36 -8.85 -0.51 -21.75
CA LEU A 36 -7.42 -0.40 -21.49
C LEU A 36 -6.95 -1.15 -20.23
N GLN A 37 -7.87 -1.49 -19.32
CA GLN A 37 -7.58 -2.34 -18.16
C GLN A 37 -7.58 -3.84 -18.49
N THR A 38 -8.00 -4.25 -19.68
CA THR A 38 -8.14 -5.67 -20.05
C THR A 38 -6.85 -6.48 -19.88
N PRO A 39 -5.65 -6.00 -20.29
CA PRO A 39 -4.41 -6.75 -20.06
C PRO A 39 -4.13 -7.00 -18.56
N PHE A 40 -4.43 -6.03 -17.70
CA PHE A 40 -4.25 -6.17 -16.25
C PHE A 40 -5.23 -7.17 -15.66
N ARG A 41 -6.48 -7.19 -16.14
CA ARG A 41 -7.47 -8.20 -15.73
C ARG A 41 -7.05 -9.61 -16.17
N TYR A 42 -6.45 -9.75 -17.35
CA TYR A 42 -5.90 -11.02 -17.81
C TYR A 42 -4.74 -11.49 -16.92
N ILE A 43 -3.82 -10.60 -16.55
CA ILE A 43 -2.76 -10.90 -15.59
C ILE A 43 -3.36 -11.32 -14.24
N GLY A 44 -4.39 -10.61 -13.76
CA GLY A 44 -5.05 -10.93 -12.50
C GLY A 44 -5.76 -12.28 -12.51
N ALA A 45 -6.35 -12.68 -13.64
CA ALA A 45 -7.15 -13.90 -13.76
C ALA A 45 -6.38 -15.20 -13.47
N GLN A 46 -5.04 -15.16 -13.43
CA GLN A 46 -4.23 -16.30 -12.99
C GLN A 46 -4.34 -16.57 -11.48
N PHE A 47 -4.82 -15.60 -10.70
CA PHE A 47 -4.95 -15.71 -9.24
C PHE A 47 -6.39 -16.08 -8.87
N PRO A 48 -6.61 -17.17 -8.10
CA PRO A 48 -7.97 -17.67 -7.79
C PRO A 48 -8.90 -16.64 -7.15
N CYS A 49 -8.37 -15.78 -6.28
CA CYS A 49 -9.15 -14.77 -5.55
C CYS A 49 -9.36 -13.46 -6.34
N PHE A 50 -8.81 -13.33 -7.55
CA PHE A 50 -8.82 -12.05 -8.27
C PHE A 50 -10.20 -11.53 -8.60
N ALA A 51 -11.16 -12.41 -8.91
CA ALA A 51 -12.53 -11.97 -9.16
C ALA A 51 -13.11 -11.22 -7.93
N VAL A 52 -12.89 -11.76 -6.73
CA VAL A 52 -13.37 -11.15 -5.48
C VAL A 52 -12.62 -9.85 -5.18
N ASP A 53 -11.29 -9.85 -5.28
CA ASP A 53 -10.48 -8.65 -5.02
C ASP A 53 -10.76 -7.54 -6.06
N TYR A 54 -11.09 -7.91 -7.29
CA TYR A 54 -11.48 -6.96 -8.34
C TYR A 54 -12.88 -6.35 -8.10
N GLU A 55 -13.84 -7.12 -7.59
CA GLU A 55 -15.12 -6.57 -7.14
C GLU A 55 -14.93 -5.63 -5.94
N ASN A 56 -14.09 -6.03 -4.98
CA ASN A 56 -13.76 -5.18 -3.83
C ASN A 56 -13.14 -3.86 -4.29
N VAL A 57 -12.17 -3.88 -5.22
CA VAL A 57 -11.54 -2.63 -5.66
C VAL A 57 -12.50 -1.72 -6.45
N LYS A 58 -13.47 -2.28 -7.19
CA LYS A 58 -14.55 -1.50 -7.79
C LYS A 58 -15.42 -0.82 -6.71
N SER A 59 -15.72 -1.54 -5.63
CA SER A 59 -16.44 -1.00 -4.48
C SER A 59 -15.64 0.13 -3.81
N VAL A 60 -14.33 -0.06 -3.58
CA VAL A 60 -13.43 0.99 -3.09
C VAL A 60 -13.49 2.23 -3.98
N ALA A 61 -13.30 2.08 -5.29
CA ALA A 61 -13.32 3.21 -6.23
C ALA A 61 -14.66 3.98 -6.16
N LYS A 62 -15.78 3.24 -6.17
CA LYS A 62 -17.11 3.83 -6.07
C LYS A 62 -17.32 4.59 -4.75
N ARG A 63 -16.99 3.98 -3.61
CA ARG A 63 -17.18 4.59 -2.27
C ARG A 63 -16.26 5.78 -2.03
N GLN A 64 -15.05 5.74 -2.58
CA GLN A 64 -14.12 6.88 -2.54
C GLN A 64 -14.48 8.01 -3.51
N ASN A 65 -15.53 7.84 -4.32
CA ASN A 65 -15.90 8.74 -5.42
C ASN A 65 -14.72 8.98 -6.40
N ARG A 66 -14.04 7.90 -6.77
CA ARG A 66 -12.89 7.89 -7.68
C ARG A 66 -13.18 7.04 -8.90
N GLN A 67 -12.54 7.38 -10.02
CA GLN A 67 -12.49 6.49 -11.16
C GLN A 67 -11.61 5.29 -10.82
N LEU A 68 -12.08 4.07 -11.11
CA LEU A 68 -11.22 2.88 -11.09
C LEU A 68 -10.09 3.06 -12.11
N ASN A 69 -8.88 3.26 -11.61
CA ASN A 69 -7.67 3.44 -12.41
C ASN A 69 -6.79 2.18 -12.40
N VAL A 70 -5.68 2.20 -13.15
CA VAL A 70 -4.77 1.06 -13.21
C VAL A 70 -4.12 0.75 -11.85
N ASP A 71 -3.81 1.77 -11.06
CA ASP A 71 -3.16 1.64 -9.75
C ASP A 71 -4.00 0.81 -8.80
N MET A 72 -5.31 1.08 -8.75
CA MET A 72 -6.27 0.30 -7.97
C MET A 72 -6.32 -1.15 -8.44
N VAL A 73 -6.41 -1.40 -9.76
CA VAL A 73 -6.42 -2.77 -10.30
C VAL A 73 -5.12 -3.51 -9.96
N ARG A 74 -3.97 -2.84 -10.02
CA ARG A 74 -2.68 -3.41 -9.63
C ARG A 74 -2.62 -3.81 -8.15
N GLN A 75 -3.26 -3.05 -7.27
CA GLN A 75 -3.37 -3.40 -5.86
C GLN A 75 -4.28 -4.61 -5.64
N ALA A 76 -5.39 -4.73 -6.39
CA ALA A 76 -6.23 -5.94 -6.38
C ALA A 76 -5.44 -7.18 -6.82
N ILE A 77 -4.69 -7.10 -7.94
CA ILE A 77 -3.81 -8.19 -8.41
C ILE A 77 -2.78 -8.56 -7.33
N THR A 78 -2.20 -7.55 -6.68
CA THR A 78 -1.23 -7.76 -5.59
C THR A 78 -1.85 -8.51 -4.43
N LEU A 79 -3.03 -8.11 -3.97
CA LEU A 79 -3.73 -8.80 -2.87
C LEU A 79 -4.04 -10.26 -3.24
N SER A 80 -4.51 -10.53 -4.45
CA SER A 80 -4.82 -11.89 -4.90
C SER A 80 -3.58 -12.78 -4.96
N MET A 81 -2.44 -12.22 -5.39
CA MET A 81 -1.16 -12.93 -5.36
C MET A 81 -0.73 -13.24 -3.93
N LEU A 82 -0.86 -12.27 -3.01
CA LEU A 82 -0.53 -12.45 -1.60
C LEU A 82 -1.41 -13.51 -0.95
N ARG A 83 -2.72 -13.54 -1.23
CA ARG A 83 -3.63 -14.61 -0.78
C ARG A 83 -3.16 -15.98 -1.20
N GLN A 84 -2.82 -16.15 -2.49
CA GLN A 84 -2.33 -17.42 -3.01
C GLN A 84 -1.03 -17.87 -2.33
N LYS A 85 -0.13 -16.94 -1.99
CA LYS A 85 1.18 -17.23 -1.43
C LYS A 85 1.19 -17.41 0.09
N LEU A 86 0.34 -16.69 0.81
CA LEU A 86 0.44 -16.54 2.27
C LEU A 86 -0.76 -17.05 3.06
N GLN A 87 -1.86 -17.45 2.40
CA GLN A 87 -3.12 -17.78 3.08
C GLN A 87 -3.57 -16.65 4.02
N LEU A 88 -3.74 -15.44 3.47
CA LEU A 88 -4.03 -14.23 4.25
C LEU A 88 -5.23 -14.36 5.20
N GLU A 89 -6.15 -15.26 4.90
CA GLU A 89 -7.36 -15.54 5.68
C GLU A 89 -7.06 -16.11 7.07
N THR A 90 -5.86 -16.66 7.30
CA THR A 90 -5.44 -17.19 8.60
C THR A 90 -4.61 -16.19 9.41
N VAL A 91 -4.31 -15.02 8.85
CA VAL A 91 -3.50 -13.99 9.52
C VAL A 91 -4.33 -13.33 10.60
N THR A 92 -3.81 -13.29 11.82
CA THR A 92 -4.45 -12.64 12.98
C THR A 92 -3.67 -11.44 13.49
N GLN A 93 -2.39 -11.36 13.13
CA GLN A 93 -1.51 -10.25 13.45
C GLN A 93 -1.87 -9.01 12.63
N PRO A 94 -1.53 -7.80 13.12
CA PRO A 94 -1.71 -6.58 12.35
C PRO A 94 -0.97 -6.60 11.00
N ILE A 95 -1.60 -6.00 10.00
CA ILE A 95 -1.01 -5.79 8.67
C ILE A 95 -0.59 -4.33 8.54
N LEU A 96 0.71 -4.10 8.51
CA LEU A 96 1.32 -2.79 8.31
C LEU A 96 1.34 -2.40 6.83
N ILE A 97 0.94 -1.17 6.52
CA ILE A 97 0.99 -0.60 5.17
C ILE A 97 1.76 0.71 5.25
N ILE A 98 2.91 0.75 4.58
CA ILE A 98 3.79 1.93 4.53
C ILE A 98 3.47 2.70 3.25
N GLY A 99 2.89 3.90 3.42
CA GLY A 99 2.63 4.85 2.35
C GLY A 99 1.52 4.46 1.37
N ASP A 100 0.32 4.13 1.87
CA ASP A 100 -0.83 3.74 1.03
C ASP A 100 -1.34 4.91 0.15
N GLY A 101 -1.36 6.13 0.70
CA GLY A 101 -1.70 7.36 -0.02
C GLY A 101 -3.19 7.70 0.01
N PHE A 102 -4.03 6.77 -0.49
CA PHE A 102 -5.49 6.90 -0.54
C PHE A 102 -6.19 5.71 0.13
N ALA A 103 -5.50 5.06 1.09
CA ALA A 103 -5.98 3.88 1.80
C ALA A 103 -6.59 2.78 0.91
N THR A 104 -6.09 2.61 -0.31
CA THR A 104 -6.70 1.65 -1.25
C THR A 104 -6.37 0.22 -0.83
N MET A 105 -5.12 -0.04 -0.43
CA MET A 105 -4.72 -1.37 0.02
C MET A 105 -5.35 -1.68 1.38
N ALA A 106 -5.35 -0.71 2.30
CA ALA A 106 -6.02 -0.83 3.59
C ALA A 106 -7.51 -1.17 3.43
N SER A 107 -8.20 -0.46 2.52
CA SER A 107 -9.61 -0.73 2.24
C SER A 107 -9.83 -2.12 1.66
N LEU A 108 -8.98 -2.57 0.73
CA LEU A 108 -9.07 -3.93 0.18
C LEU A 108 -8.88 -5.00 1.24
N ILE A 109 -7.92 -4.80 2.14
CA ILE A 109 -7.65 -5.72 3.24
C ILE A 109 -8.82 -5.76 4.21
N LEU A 110 -9.35 -4.63 4.66
CA LEU A 110 -10.50 -4.61 5.58
C LEU A 110 -11.79 -5.18 4.96
N LEU A 111 -11.96 -5.07 3.64
CA LEU A 111 -13.12 -5.66 2.95
C LEU A 111 -12.95 -7.15 2.63
N GLY A 112 -11.71 -7.62 2.46
CA GLY A 112 -11.44 -8.97 1.99
C GLY A 112 -10.97 -9.93 3.09
N VAL A 113 -10.13 -9.46 4.01
CA VAL A 113 -9.44 -10.29 5.00
C VAL A 113 -10.16 -10.16 6.35
N PRO A 114 -10.72 -11.25 6.90
CA PRO A 114 -11.47 -11.19 8.14
C PRO A 114 -10.55 -10.96 9.34
N ASN A 115 -11.06 -10.28 10.37
CA ASN A 115 -10.46 -10.18 11.71
C ASN A 115 -9.03 -9.61 11.79
N VAL A 116 -8.60 -8.84 10.80
CA VAL A 116 -7.31 -8.13 10.84
C VAL A 116 -7.45 -6.69 11.27
N THR A 117 -6.43 -6.18 11.96
CA THR A 117 -6.23 -4.74 12.18
C THR A 117 -5.21 -4.24 11.15
N VAL A 118 -5.54 -3.18 10.44
CA VAL A 118 -4.58 -2.53 9.51
C VAL A 118 -3.84 -1.41 10.20
N VAL A 119 -2.53 -1.32 10.00
CA VAL A 119 -1.71 -0.24 10.53
C VAL A 119 -1.24 0.62 9.37
N LEU A 120 -1.62 1.88 9.36
CA LEU A 120 -1.27 2.84 8.32
C LEU A 120 -0.12 3.71 8.79
N VAL A 121 1.02 3.67 8.09
CA VAL A 121 2.12 4.59 8.33
C VAL A 121 2.34 5.51 7.15
N ASN A 122 2.25 6.82 7.40
CA ASN A 122 2.47 7.81 6.35
C ASN A 122 2.89 9.19 6.91
N LEU A 123 3.34 10.08 6.02
CA LEU A 123 3.56 11.49 6.37
C LEU A 123 2.24 12.14 6.81
N THR A 124 2.27 13.09 7.74
CA THR A 124 1.07 13.66 8.38
C THR A 124 -0.07 14.04 7.41
N LYS A 125 0.24 14.75 6.32
CA LYS A 125 -0.79 15.16 5.35
C LYS A 125 -1.35 13.96 4.59
N THR A 126 -0.47 13.04 4.18
CA THR A 126 -0.86 11.84 3.42
C THR A 126 -1.63 10.86 4.29
N LEU A 127 -1.26 10.73 5.57
CA LEU A 127 -1.99 9.93 6.55
C LEU A 127 -3.40 10.46 6.78
N PHE A 128 -3.58 11.79 6.76
CA PHE A 128 -4.93 12.38 6.83
C PHE A 128 -5.76 12.04 5.59
N VAL A 129 -5.15 12.02 4.40
CA VAL A 129 -5.81 11.54 3.18
C VAL A 129 -6.17 10.06 3.32
N ASP A 130 -5.24 9.21 3.78
CA ASP A 130 -5.52 7.79 4.04
C ASP A 130 -6.77 7.61 4.90
N LEU A 131 -6.83 8.29 6.06
CA LEU A 131 -7.96 8.17 7.00
C LEU A 131 -9.29 8.62 6.40
N VAL A 132 -9.33 9.75 5.69
CA VAL A 132 -10.57 10.23 5.06
C VAL A 132 -11.05 9.27 3.97
N TYR A 133 -10.14 8.72 3.16
CA TYR A 133 -10.51 7.78 2.09
C TYR A 133 -10.86 6.39 2.62
N LEU A 134 -10.24 5.96 3.72
CA LEU A 134 -10.62 4.75 4.44
C LEU A 134 -12.03 4.87 4.98
N GLN A 135 -12.34 5.98 5.69
CA GLN A 135 -13.66 6.25 6.26
C GLN A 135 -14.77 6.29 5.21
N ARG A 136 -14.48 6.85 4.01
CA ARG A 136 -15.43 6.81 2.89
C ARG A 136 -15.73 5.39 2.42
N THR A 137 -14.75 4.49 2.54
CA THR A 137 -14.84 3.13 2.03
C THR A 137 -15.44 2.17 3.05
N VAL A 138 -15.10 2.35 4.32
CA VAL A 138 -15.58 1.56 5.45
C VAL A 138 -16.09 2.54 6.52
N PRO A 139 -17.33 3.04 6.40
CA PRO A 139 -17.86 4.10 7.27
C PRO A 139 -17.94 3.73 8.76
N ASP A 140 -18.06 2.44 9.07
CA ASP A 140 -18.12 1.96 10.44
C ASP A 140 -16.73 1.55 10.97
N CYS A 141 -15.65 1.82 10.21
CA CYS A 141 -14.29 1.55 10.64
C CYS A 141 -13.92 2.50 11.80
N VAL A 142 -13.78 1.94 12.99
CA VAL A 142 -13.19 2.67 14.11
C VAL A 142 -11.68 2.63 13.94
N PHE A 143 -11.06 3.81 13.97
CA PHE A 143 -9.62 3.95 13.89
C PHE A 143 -9.07 4.83 15.01
N ALA A 144 -7.82 4.57 15.39
CA ALA A 144 -7.08 5.37 16.36
C ALA A 144 -5.83 5.97 15.73
N LEU A 145 -5.34 7.07 16.32
CA LEU A 145 -4.04 7.64 16.03
C LEU A 145 -3.12 7.31 17.20
N ALA A 146 -2.00 6.65 16.94
CA ALA A 146 -0.98 6.36 17.94
C ALA A 146 0.30 7.18 17.66
N ARG A 147 0.83 7.80 18.71
CA ARG A 147 2.06 8.62 18.70
C ARG A 147 3.18 8.04 19.56
N SER A 148 2.86 7.07 20.42
CA SER A 148 3.82 6.35 21.24
C SER A 148 3.50 4.84 21.23
N SER A 149 4.43 4.02 21.74
CA SER A 149 4.21 2.58 21.86
C SER A 149 3.03 2.26 22.78
N GLU A 150 2.84 3.04 23.86
CA GLU A 150 1.75 2.86 24.81
C GLU A 150 0.39 3.15 24.16
N GLU A 151 0.27 4.26 23.43
CA GLU A 151 -0.95 4.58 22.67
C GLU A 151 -1.25 3.51 21.61
N TYR A 152 -0.20 2.98 20.97
CA TYR A 152 -0.33 1.93 19.98
C TYR A 152 -0.83 0.61 20.59
N GLU A 153 -0.27 0.20 21.73
CA GLU A 153 -0.65 -1.03 22.44
C GLU A 153 -2.10 -0.95 22.94
N VAL A 154 -2.52 0.20 23.48
CA VAL A 154 -3.91 0.44 23.87
C VAL A 154 -4.84 0.33 22.67
N ALA A 155 -4.49 0.96 21.54
CA ALA A 155 -5.29 0.89 20.32
C ALA A 155 -5.38 -0.53 19.74
N LEU A 156 -4.29 -1.30 19.81
CA LEU A 156 -4.23 -2.67 19.31
C LEU A 156 -5.03 -3.65 20.17
N ALA A 157 -5.10 -3.41 21.49
CA ALA A 157 -5.85 -4.25 22.42
C ALA A 157 -7.37 -4.07 22.33
N GLU A 158 -7.86 -2.98 21.71
CA GLU A 158 -9.28 -2.66 21.58
C GLU A 158 -9.89 -3.34 20.33
N PRO A 159 -10.77 -4.36 20.48
CA PRO A 159 -11.29 -5.11 19.34
C PRO A 159 -12.13 -4.29 18.35
N ALA A 160 -12.71 -3.17 18.79
CA ALA A 160 -13.46 -2.26 17.94
C ALA A 160 -12.56 -1.54 16.94
N ILE A 161 -11.30 -1.25 17.29
CA ILE A 161 -10.35 -0.55 16.42
C ILE A 161 -9.89 -1.48 15.30
N LYS A 162 -10.25 -1.16 14.07
CA LYS A 162 -9.87 -1.90 12.87
C LYS A 162 -8.70 -1.27 12.10
N ALA A 163 -8.42 0.00 12.35
CA ALA A 163 -7.27 0.66 11.77
C ALA A 163 -6.51 1.52 12.78
N ILE A 164 -5.18 1.45 12.76
CA ILE A 164 -4.31 2.29 13.59
C ILE A 164 -3.46 3.14 12.68
N ALA A 165 -3.61 4.45 12.78
CA ALA A 165 -2.79 5.42 12.06
C ALA A 165 -1.58 5.80 12.89
N VAL A 166 -0.41 5.82 12.26
CA VAL A 166 0.86 6.23 12.87
C VAL A 166 1.56 7.17 11.90
N GLN A 167 2.00 8.32 12.38
CA GLN A 167 2.77 9.22 11.51
C GLN A 167 4.17 8.63 11.28
N ALA A 168 4.75 8.86 10.10
CA ALA A 168 6.08 8.33 9.77
C ALA A 168 7.16 8.73 10.79
N ARG A 169 7.05 9.92 11.40
CA ARG A 169 7.96 10.39 12.46
C ARG A 169 7.81 9.62 13.78
N ASP A 170 6.64 9.02 14.00
CA ASP A 170 6.25 8.28 15.21
C ASP A 170 6.35 6.75 14.98
N ALA A 171 6.92 6.30 13.85
CA ALA A 171 6.96 4.88 13.46
C ALA A 171 7.69 3.97 14.48
N ASN A 172 8.51 4.53 15.36
CA ASN A 172 9.12 3.77 16.46
C ASN A 172 8.08 3.22 17.46
N ALA A 173 6.86 3.76 17.50
CA ALA A 173 5.74 3.22 18.27
C ALA A 173 5.41 1.76 17.88
N LEU A 174 5.84 1.31 16.70
CA LEU A 174 5.55 -0.03 16.18
C LEU A 174 6.53 -1.11 16.66
N LYS A 175 7.61 -0.75 17.37
CA LYS A 175 8.66 -1.71 17.75
C LYS A 175 8.16 -2.85 18.63
N SER A 176 7.17 -2.61 19.49
CA SER A 176 6.54 -3.64 20.32
C SER A 176 5.38 -4.36 19.64
N SER A 177 5.02 -3.99 18.41
CA SER A 177 3.88 -4.58 17.72
C SER A 177 4.20 -5.94 17.11
N PRO A 178 3.38 -6.97 17.30
CA PRO A 178 3.56 -8.26 16.62
C PRO A 178 3.10 -8.20 15.16
N ILE A 179 3.75 -7.38 14.33
CA ILE A 179 3.39 -7.19 12.91
C ILE A 179 3.64 -8.48 12.13
N GLY A 180 2.57 -9.08 11.61
CA GLY A 180 2.65 -10.31 10.82
C GLY A 180 3.06 -10.04 9.38
N ILE A 181 2.44 -9.04 8.76
CA ILE A 181 2.69 -8.67 7.36
C ILE A 181 2.95 -7.18 7.26
N CYS A 182 3.97 -6.79 6.51
CA CYS A 182 4.20 -5.42 6.08
C CYS A 182 4.11 -5.32 4.56
N LEU A 183 3.45 -4.27 4.07
CA LEU A 183 3.26 -3.98 2.66
C LEU A 183 3.84 -2.60 2.33
N ASN A 184 4.64 -2.54 1.27
CA ASN A 184 5.10 -1.30 0.67
C ASN A 184 4.96 -1.37 -0.86
N ILE A 185 4.21 -0.42 -1.44
CA ILE A 185 3.98 -0.35 -2.88
C ILE A 185 4.28 1.07 -3.35
N LEU A 186 5.35 1.23 -4.14
CA LEU A 186 5.81 2.47 -4.76
C LEU A 186 6.03 3.62 -3.78
N SER A 187 6.31 3.30 -2.52
CA SER A 187 6.44 4.27 -1.43
C SER A 187 7.88 4.40 -0.92
N MET A 188 8.60 3.30 -0.64
CA MET A 188 9.99 3.38 -0.16
C MET A 188 10.95 3.99 -1.20
N GLN A 189 10.64 3.90 -2.49
CA GLN A 189 11.40 4.60 -3.54
C GLN A 189 11.38 6.12 -3.42
N GLU A 190 10.46 6.71 -2.63
CA GLU A 190 10.35 8.14 -2.36
C GLU A 190 11.03 8.55 -1.05
N MET A 191 11.75 7.62 -0.41
CA MET A 191 12.39 7.81 0.89
C MET A 191 13.91 7.78 0.75
N ASN A 192 14.61 8.53 1.60
CA ASN A 192 16.06 8.42 1.68
C ASN A 192 16.48 7.08 2.33
N PRO A 193 17.72 6.60 2.09
CA PRO A 193 18.18 5.33 2.65
C PRO A 193 18.07 5.21 4.18
N PRO A 194 18.35 6.25 5.00
CA PRO A 194 18.14 6.16 6.45
C PRO A 194 16.69 5.88 6.87
N ALA A 195 15.70 6.48 6.21
CA ALA A 195 14.29 6.21 6.49
C ALA A 195 13.90 4.77 6.14
N ILE A 196 14.35 4.27 4.97
CA ILE A 196 14.14 2.88 4.56
C ILE A 196 14.75 1.94 5.60
N ALA A 197 15.99 2.20 6.02
CA ALA A 197 16.67 1.39 7.03
C ALA A 197 15.96 1.38 8.37
N SER A 198 15.37 2.51 8.79
CA SER A 198 14.58 2.56 10.02
C SER A 198 13.37 1.63 9.97
N TYR A 199 12.64 1.56 8.83
CA TYR A 199 11.51 0.64 8.68
C TYR A 199 11.95 -0.82 8.67
N PHE A 200 13.04 -1.17 7.97
CA PHE A 200 13.59 -2.52 8.01
C PHE A 200 13.95 -2.93 9.44
N ARG A 201 14.61 -2.04 10.18
CA ARG A 201 14.92 -2.29 11.59
C ARG A 201 13.65 -2.52 12.42
N ILE A 202 12.63 -1.68 12.30
CA ILE A 202 11.35 -1.87 13.01
C ILE A 202 10.75 -3.25 12.70
N MET A 203 10.67 -3.63 11.42
CA MET A 203 10.13 -4.94 11.03
C MET A 203 10.94 -6.12 11.60
N ARG A 204 12.26 -5.99 11.69
CA ARG A 204 13.14 -7.01 12.27
C ARG A 204 13.11 -7.07 13.80
N GLU A 205 12.83 -5.94 14.46
CA GLU A 205 12.77 -5.84 15.93
C GLU A 205 11.37 -6.19 16.49
N THR A 206 10.32 -6.15 15.67
CA THR A 206 8.96 -6.50 16.10
C THR A 206 8.89 -7.91 16.72
N PRO A 207 8.10 -8.15 17.78
CA PRO A 207 7.94 -9.48 18.36
C PRO A 207 7.25 -10.46 17.39
N GLY A 208 7.53 -11.75 17.56
CA GLY A 208 6.95 -12.84 16.76
C GLY A 208 7.98 -13.63 15.95
N PRO A 209 7.56 -14.69 15.24
CA PRO A 209 8.47 -15.62 14.55
C PRO A 209 9.18 -15.01 13.33
N GLY A 210 8.65 -13.91 12.79
CA GLY A 210 9.09 -13.31 11.53
C GLY A 210 8.09 -12.24 11.09
N THR A 211 8.54 -11.26 10.33
CA THR A 211 7.63 -10.34 9.62
C THR A 211 7.71 -10.63 8.14
N ILE A 212 6.58 -10.95 7.53
CA ILE A 212 6.49 -11.13 6.08
C ILE A 212 6.42 -9.75 5.44
N PHE A 213 7.37 -9.42 4.57
CA PHE A 213 7.46 -8.14 3.91
C PHE A 213 7.26 -8.26 2.41
N TYR A 214 6.21 -7.64 1.89
CA TYR A 214 6.04 -7.40 0.46
C TYR A 214 6.46 -5.97 0.10
N CYS A 215 7.48 -5.85 -0.75
CA CYS A 215 8.04 -4.58 -1.19
C CYS A 215 8.00 -4.50 -2.71
N CYS A 216 7.35 -3.49 -3.28
CA CYS A 216 7.28 -3.27 -4.73
C CYS A 216 7.67 -1.83 -5.07
N ASN A 217 8.86 -1.62 -5.63
CA ASN A 217 9.44 -0.29 -5.88
C ASN A 217 10.28 -0.30 -7.16
N ARG A 218 10.63 0.87 -7.70
CA ARG A 218 11.60 0.99 -8.80
C ARG A 218 12.95 0.40 -8.39
N LEU A 219 13.63 -0.23 -9.34
CA LEU A 219 15.00 -0.74 -9.14
C LEU A 219 16.00 0.35 -8.79
N ASP A 220 15.86 1.53 -9.42
CA ASP A 220 16.73 2.68 -9.23
C ASP A 220 15.89 3.94 -9.41
N LYS A 221 16.04 4.90 -8.48
CA LYS A 221 15.42 6.21 -8.57
C LYS A 221 16.37 7.26 -8.00
N THR A 222 16.49 8.39 -8.72
CA THR A 222 17.11 9.61 -8.19
C THR A 222 16.02 10.48 -7.56
N LEU A 223 16.18 10.79 -6.27
CA LEU A 223 15.31 11.70 -5.53
C LEU A 223 15.56 13.16 -5.95
N PRO A 224 14.64 14.10 -5.63
CA PRO A 224 14.78 15.51 -6.01
C PRO A 224 16.04 16.21 -5.49
N ASP A 225 16.63 15.70 -4.41
CA ASP A 225 17.88 16.20 -3.82
C ASP A 225 19.15 15.58 -4.45
N GLY A 226 18.99 14.71 -5.46
CA GLY A 226 20.07 14.00 -6.13
C GLY A 226 20.45 12.65 -5.49
N THR A 227 19.89 12.32 -4.32
CA THR A 227 20.12 11.04 -3.65
C THR A 227 19.63 9.90 -4.53
N ARG A 228 20.46 8.87 -4.74
CA ARG A 228 20.04 7.65 -5.45
C ARG A 228 19.56 6.60 -4.46
N VAL A 229 18.43 5.99 -4.81
CA VAL A 229 17.79 4.94 -4.03
C VAL A 229 17.69 3.72 -4.94
N ARG A 230 18.36 2.62 -4.55
CA ARG A 230 18.35 1.37 -5.31
C ARG A 230 17.70 0.25 -4.51
N PHE A 231 16.79 -0.47 -5.14
CA PHE A 231 16.04 -1.56 -4.50
C PHE A 231 16.96 -2.62 -3.89
N GLN A 232 18.03 -2.99 -4.60
CA GLN A 232 18.99 -4.00 -4.15
C GLN A 232 19.87 -3.53 -2.99
N GLU A 233 19.92 -2.21 -2.74
CA GLU A 233 20.68 -1.60 -1.64
C GLU A 233 19.80 -1.35 -0.41
N TYR A 234 18.52 -1.75 -0.42
CA TYR A 234 17.74 -1.75 0.82
C TYR A 234 18.34 -2.75 1.81
N PRO A 235 18.09 -2.64 3.13
CA PRO A 235 18.65 -3.52 4.15
C PRO A 235 18.08 -4.95 4.18
N TRP A 236 18.00 -5.58 3.02
CA TRP A 236 17.87 -7.01 2.84
C TRP A 236 19.02 -7.72 3.55
N CYS A 237 18.74 -8.88 4.11
CA CYS A 237 19.70 -9.74 4.77
C CYS A 237 19.80 -11.07 4.01
N SER A 238 20.98 -11.69 3.98
CA SER A 238 21.17 -13.02 3.40
C SER A 238 20.40 -14.11 4.14
N GLN A 239 19.98 -13.84 5.38
CA GLN A 239 19.15 -14.72 6.19
C GLN A 239 17.64 -14.53 5.92
N ASP A 240 17.25 -13.55 5.10
CA ASP A 240 15.84 -13.39 4.71
C ASP A 240 15.40 -14.55 3.81
N GLU A 241 14.24 -15.13 4.10
CA GLU A 241 13.66 -16.17 3.25
C GLU A 241 12.91 -15.51 2.10
N ILE A 242 13.41 -15.68 0.88
CA ILE A 242 12.80 -15.08 -0.32
C ILE A 242 11.72 -16.01 -0.89
N LEU A 243 10.47 -15.54 -0.87
CA LEU A 243 9.31 -16.26 -1.39
C LEU A 243 8.96 -15.85 -2.85
N LEU A 244 9.34 -14.63 -3.23
CA LEU A 244 9.18 -14.08 -4.58
C LEU A 244 10.21 -12.96 -4.77
N ASP A 245 10.89 -12.92 -5.90
CA ASP A 245 11.80 -11.83 -6.26
C ASP A 245 11.85 -11.67 -7.79
N GLY A 246 11.47 -10.50 -8.30
CA GLY A 246 11.37 -10.34 -9.75
C GLY A 246 10.83 -8.98 -10.23
N LEU A 247 10.78 -8.81 -11.55
CA LEU A 247 10.03 -7.72 -12.15
C LEU A 247 8.55 -7.92 -11.87
N CYS A 248 7.89 -6.88 -11.34
CA CYS A 248 6.46 -6.94 -11.05
C CYS A 248 5.64 -6.84 -12.35
N PRO A 249 4.98 -7.92 -12.81
CA PRO A 249 4.45 -7.97 -14.18
C PRO A 249 3.29 -7.00 -14.40
N TRP A 250 2.48 -6.76 -13.37
CA TRP A 250 1.38 -5.79 -13.42
C TRP A 250 1.82 -4.35 -13.18
N SER A 251 3.07 -4.07 -12.84
CA SER A 251 3.56 -2.70 -12.56
C SER A 251 4.61 -2.19 -13.54
N GLN A 252 4.84 -2.84 -14.68
CA GLN A 252 5.79 -2.33 -15.69
C GLN A 252 5.20 -1.25 -16.61
N PHE A 253 3.87 -1.20 -16.75
CA PHE A 253 3.19 -0.35 -17.71
C PHE A 253 2.02 0.40 -17.07
N TYR A 254 1.72 1.59 -17.60
CA TYR A 254 0.45 2.28 -17.43
C TYR A 254 -0.22 2.45 -18.78
N TYR A 255 -1.52 2.73 -18.78
CA TYR A 255 -2.23 3.08 -20.00
C TYR A 255 -2.56 4.58 -20.08
N SER A 256 -2.66 5.08 -21.31
CA SER A 256 -3.08 6.42 -21.68
C SER A 256 -4.23 6.32 -22.66
N ILE A 257 -5.16 7.27 -22.61
CA ILE A 257 -6.24 7.39 -23.61
C ILE A 257 -5.72 7.86 -24.99
N ARG A 258 -4.46 8.28 -25.08
CA ARG A 258 -3.80 8.69 -26.34
C ARG A 258 -2.72 7.69 -26.74
N PRO A 259 -2.59 7.35 -28.04
CA PRO A 259 -1.55 6.45 -28.51
C PRO A 259 -0.14 7.01 -28.22
N PRO A 260 0.88 6.15 -27.99
CA PRO A 260 0.74 4.73 -27.70
C PRO A 260 -0.03 4.51 -26.39
N PHE A 261 -1.04 3.63 -26.45
CA PHE A 261 -2.01 3.44 -25.36
C PHE A 261 -1.41 2.81 -24.13
N TYR A 262 -0.31 2.07 -24.26
CA TYR A 262 0.43 1.50 -23.14
C TYR A 262 1.85 2.03 -23.17
N ARG A 263 2.33 2.47 -22.01
CA ARG A 263 3.63 3.11 -21.86
C ARG A 263 4.34 2.51 -20.65
N LYS A 264 5.66 2.36 -20.75
CA LYS A 264 6.48 1.95 -19.61
C LYS A 264 6.52 3.08 -18.59
N TYR A 265 6.53 2.73 -17.32
CA TYR A 265 6.90 3.67 -16.28
C TYR A 265 8.37 4.09 -16.45
N ASP A 266 8.70 5.24 -15.89
CA ASP A 266 10.08 5.65 -15.70
C ASP A 266 10.76 4.73 -14.67
N GLY A 267 11.69 3.90 -15.14
CA GLY A 267 12.34 2.86 -14.36
C GLY A 267 11.58 1.53 -14.30
N ARG A 268 12.33 0.43 -14.18
CA ARG A 268 11.78 -0.92 -13.98
C ARG A 268 11.30 -1.06 -12.55
N ILE A 269 10.08 -1.58 -12.36
CA ILE A 269 9.54 -1.85 -11.02
C ILE A 269 9.81 -3.30 -10.63
N TRP A 270 10.44 -3.48 -9.49
CA TRP A 270 10.75 -4.77 -8.91
C TRP A 270 9.80 -5.06 -7.75
N HIS A 271 9.56 -6.32 -7.45
CA HIS A 271 8.94 -6.71 -6.20
C HIS A 271 9.68 -7.85 -5.52
N ARG A 272 9.61 -7.86 -4.19
CA ARG A 272 10.13 -8.92 -3.35
C ARG A 272 9.10 -9.23 -2.26
N LEU A 273 8.81 -10.51 -2.09
CA LEU A 273 8.11 -11.04 -0.92
C LEU A 273 9.12 -11.86 -0.13
N ALA A 274 9.36 -11.50 1.12
CA ALA A 274 10.33 -12.19 1.96
C ALA A 274 9.85 -12.31 3.41
N ILE A 275 10.30 -13.35 4.11
CA ILE A 275 10.24 -13.41 5.57
C ILE A 275 11.52 -12.80 6.10
N LEU A 276 11.41 -11.69 6.83
CA LEU A 276 12.59 -10.99 7.33
C LEU A 276 13.16 -11.71 8.54
N ALA A 277 14.47 -11.99 8.50
CA ALA A 277 15.21 -12.50 9.65
C ALA A 277 15.15 -11.49 10.82
N LYS A 278 14.88 -11.99 12.03
CA LYS A 278 14.90 -11.16 13.23
C LYS A 278 16.34 -10.75 13.57
N THR A 279 16.49 -9.54 14.09
CA THR A 279 17.75 -9.16 14.76
C THR A 279 17.81 -9.93 16.07
N GLY A 280 18.84 -10.76 16.22
CA GLY A 280 19.12 -11.48 17.46
C GLY A 280 19.53 -10.56 18.60
#